data_AF-A0A7Y4KTZ2-F1
#
_entry.id   AF-A0A7Y4KTZ2-F1
#
_cell.length_a   1.000
_cell.length_b   1.000
_cell.length_c   1.000
_cell.angle_alpha   90.00
_cell.angle_beta   90.00
_cell.angle_gamma   90.00
#
_symmetry.space_group_name_H-M   'P 1'
#
loop_
_entity.id
_entity.type
_entity.pdbx_description
1 polymer ?
#
loop_
_entity_poly.entity_id
_entity_poly.type
_entity_poly.pdbx_seq_one_letter_code
_entity_poly.pdbx_strand_id
1 'polypeptide(L)'
;MKEAPPTLSTDKTPAPKATPTEASATSAPAKLKPVTVNDFLDQTRGFIGQQDFNSARVLASDCVARHPDAPQCHLVLSVLQARLRNLQASAYHYEQFVRLTPEGDSTRSRVIELLYASDFNPASYDVAALLGLLIEEPSGDASRTPAPPRRSDRDWVKLFYKRAAAHFKGGQKYEALGPASMCVLLDPKHAGCHLILGDCYQSIYKRKQSQEHYLMFLSLAPQNHPARARVSALTRH
;
A
#
# COMPACT_ATOMS: atom_id res chain seq x y z
N MET A 1 54.61 43.43 17.63
CA MET A 1 54.80 41.96 17.63
C MET A 1 54.44 41.44 16.26
N LYS A 2 55.37 40.65 15.71
CA LYS A 2 55.31 39.74 14.57
C LYS A 2 54.95 40.26 13.16
N GLU A 3 56.04 40.32 12.40
CA GLU A 3 56.26 39.81 11.03
C GLU A 3 55.54 40.43 9.83
N ALA A 4 56.41 40.90 8.93
CA ALA A 4 56.18 41.39 7.58
C ALA A 4 56.32 40.21 6.56
N PRO A 5 56.57 40.47 5.26
CA PRO A 5 55.65 40.67 4.14
C PRO A 5 55.93 39.53 3.09
N PRO A 6 56.01 39.69 1.74
CA PRO A 6 55.54 40.71 0.79
C PRO A 6 54.96 40.19 -0.56
N THR A 7 54.42 41.14 -1.35
CA THR A 7 54.49 41.29 -2.84
C THR A 7 53.76 40.28 -3.75
N LEU A 8 53.18 40.63 -4.89
CA LEU A 8 53.44 41.68 -5.90
C LEU A 8 52.12 42.30 -6.39
N SER A 9 52.02 43.62 -6.43
CA SER A 9 52.20 44.49 -7.63
C SER A 9 51.22 44.26 -8.79
N THR A 10 50.35 45.26 -8.89
CA THR A 10 49.62 45.78 -10.04
C THR A 10 50.49 46.00 -11.29
N ASP A 11 50.01 45.69 -12.50
CA ASP A 11 49.73 46.73 -13.51
C ASP A 11 48.96 46.21 -14.75
N LYS A 12 47.92 46.99 -15.12
CA LYS A 12 47.46 47.46 -16.45
C LYS A 12 47.17 46.57 -17.69
N THR A 13 45.87 46.65 -18.06
CA THR A 13 45.26 46.88 -19.43
C THR A 13 45.29 45.78 -20.50
N PRO A 14 44.49 45.85 -21.60
CA PRO A 14 43.07 46.24 -21.82
C PRO A 14 42.24 45.08 -22.48
N ALA A 15 40.92 45.29 -22.63
CA ALA A 15 39.98 44.38 -23.30
C ALA A 15 40.28 44.09 -24.80
N PRO A 16 39.74 42.98 -25.31
CA PRO A 16 39.06 43.00 -26.61
C PRO A 16 37.65 42.37 -26.58
N LYS A 17 36.74 43.00 -27.33
CA LYS A 17 35.41 42.50 -27.67
C LYS A 17 35.52 41.22 -28.51
N ALA A 18 34.71 40.21 -28.18
CA ALA A 18 34.30 39.17 -29.10
C ALA A 18 32.82 38.83 -28.83
N THR A 19 32.00 39.00 -29.87
CA THR A 19 30.61 38.58 -30.01
C THR A 19 30.42 37.08 -29.82
N PRO A 20 29.25 36.64 -29.32
CA PRO A 20 28.67 35.38 -29.75
C PRO A 20 27.43 35.59 -30.62
N THR A 21 27.58 35.06 -31.82
CA THR A 21 26.65 34.73 -32.89
C THR A 21 25.24 34.32 -32.46
N GLU A 22 24.30 34.76 -33.29
CA GLU A 22 22.89 34.40 -33.37
C GLU A 22 22.57 32.90 -33.44
N ALA A 23 21.39 32.62 -32.89
CA ALA A 23 20.30 31.80 -33.45
C ALA A 23 20.32 30.27 -33.30
N SER A 24 19.26 29.86 -32.59
CA SER A 24 18.30 28.83 -33.00
C SER A 24 18.72 27.37 -32.93
N ALA A 25 18.41 26.78 -31.78
CA ALA A 25 17.65 25.54 -31.77
C ALA A 25 16.51 25.68 -30.76
N THR A 26 15.45 26.41 -31.15
CA THR A 26 14.15 26.34 -30.49
C THR A 26 13.58 24.96 -30.80
N SER A 27 13.87 23.97 -29.95
CA SER A 27 13.15 22.70 -29.99
C SER A 27 11.70 22.99 -29.59
N ALA A 28 10.80 22.86 -30.56
CA ALA A 28 9.37 22.85 -30.30
C ALA A 28 9.06 21.84 -29.18
N PRO A 29 8.17 22.16 -28.22
CA PRO A 29 7.80 21.21 -27.19
C PRO A 29 7.17 20.00 -27.88
N ALA A 30 7.91 18.89 -27.92
CA ALA A 30 7.36 17.60 -28.28
C ALA A 30 6.12 17.40 -27.39
N LYS A 31 4.94 17.24 -28.01
CA LYS A 31 3.72 16.88 -27.29
C LYS A 31 4.01 15.55 -26.59
N LEU A 32 4.40 15.63 -25.31
CA LEU A 32 4.71 14.48 -24.48
C LEU A 32 3.47 13.59 -24.45
N LYS A 33 3.63 12.33 -24.87
CA LYS A 33 2.55 11.35 -24.77
C LYS A 33 2.10 11.27 -23.30
N PRO A 34 0.79 11.16 -23.03
CA PRO A 34 0.32 10.99 -21.66
C PRO A 34 0.93 9.70 -21.10
N VAL A 35 1.61 9.84 -19.95
CA VAL A 35 2.21 8.71 -19.23
C VAL A 35 1.08 7.80 -18.76
N THR A 36 1.18 6.51 -19.07
CA THR A 36 0.17 5.49 -18.72
C THR A 36 0.53 4.81 -17.39
N VAL A 37 -0.43 4.09 -16.82
CA VAL A 37 -0.17 3.23 -15.65
C VAL A 37 0.95 2.23 -15.94
N ASN A 38 0.95 1.61 -17.12
CA ASN A 38 2.00 0.65 -17.49
C ASN A 38 3.39 1.28 -17.54
N ASP A 39 3.50 2.52 -18.03
CA ASP A 39 4.78 3.25 -18.03
C ASP A 39 5.32 3.45 -16.60
N PHE A 40 4.43 3.74 -15.63
CA PHE A 40 4.82 3.82 -14.22
C PHE A 40 5.26 2.45 -13.69
N LEU A 41 4.50 1.40 -13.97
CA LEU A 41 4.79 0.05 -13.48
C LEU A 41 6.14 -0.47 -14.01
N ASP A 42 6.43 -0.25 -15.29
CA ASP A 42 7.67 -0.68 -15.92
C ASP A 42 8.88 0.07 -15.35
N GLN A 43 8.77 1.39 -15.18
CA GLN A 43 9.83 2.18 -14.57
C GLN A 43 10.04 1.79 -13.10
N THR A 44 8.97 1.61 -12.32
CA THR A 44 9.05 1.15 -10.94
C THR A 44 9.72 -0.22 -10.86
N ARG A 45 9.40 -1.16 -11.76
CA ARG A 45 10.07 -2.47 -11.86
C ARG A 45 11.56 -2.30 -12.14
N GLY A 46 11.94 -1.36 -13.02
CA GLY A 46 13.33 -1.03 -13.31
C GLY A 46 14.12 -0.60 -12.07
N PHE A 47 13.57 0.30 -11.25
CA PHE A 47 14.21 0.71 -9.99
C PHE A 47 14.25 -0.39 -8.94
N ILE A 48 13.22 -1.23 -8.86
CA ILE A 48 13.21 -2.40 -7.97
C ILE A 48 14.33 -3.38 -8.36
N GLY A 49 14.53 -3.63 -9.65
CA GLY A 49 15.63 -4.46 -10.15
C GLY A 49 17.01 -3.91 -9.77
N GLN A 50 17.15 -2.59 -9.66
CA GLN A 50 18.35 -1.90 -9.19
C GLN A 50 18.46 -1.83 -7.65
N GLN A 51 17.49 -2.38 -6.92
CA GLN A 51 17.30 -2.21 -5.48
C GLN A 51 17.10 -0.76 -5.01
N ASP A 52 16.79 0.18 -5.91
CA ASP A 52 16.48 1.56 -5.55
C ASP A 52 15.00 1.68 -5.17
N PHE A 53 14.69 1.21 -3.96
CA PHE A 53 13.33 1.22 -3.41
C PHE A 53 12.81 2.64 -3.14
N ASN A 54 13.69 3.63 -2.98
CA ASN A 54 13.27 5.00 -2.75
C ASN A 54 12.75 5.64 -4.03
N SER A 55 13.48 5.52 -5.15
CA SER A 55 13.01 6.01 -6.45
C SER A 55 11.79 5.21 -6.92
N ALA A 56 11.78 3.89 -6.70
CA ALA A 56 10.60 3.06 -6.95
C ALA A 56 9.36 3.56 -6.20
N ARG A 57 9.50 3.92 -4.91
CA ARG A 57 8.41 4.47 -4.10
C ARG A 57 7.93 5.82 -4.63
N VAL A 58 8.82 6.70 -5.05
CA VAL A 58 8.45 8.01 -5.63
C VAL A 58 7.61 7.80 -6.89
N LEU A 59 8.05 6.95 -7.82
CA LEU A 59 7.27 6.65 -9.02
C LEU A 59 5.93 5.99 -8.73
N ALA A 60 5.88 5.03 -7.80
CA ALA A 60 4.62 4.40 -7.41
C ALA A 60 3.66 5.40 -6.73
N SER A 61 4.19 6.38 -5.98
CA SER A 61 3.42 7.50 -5.42
C SER A 61 2.86 8.39 -6.52
N ASP A 62 3.65 8.70 -7.54
CA ASP A 62 3.20 9.48 -8.70
C ASP A 62 2.14 8.73 -9.51
N CYS A 63 2.25 7.41 -9.64
CA CYS A 63 1.24 6.54 -10.25
C CYS A 63 -0.11 6.74 -9.54
N VAL A 64 -0.15 6.63 -8.20
CA VAL A 64 -1.38 6.85 -7.42
C VAL A 64 -1.89 8.28 -7.54
N ALA A 65 -0.99 9.28 -7.57
CA ALA A 65 -1.40 10.68 -7.69
C ALA A 65 -2.08 11.00 -9.03
N ARG A 66 -1.65 10.35 -10.12
CA ARG A 66 -2.21 10.56 -11.47
C ARG A 66 -3.35 9.60 -11.82
N HIS A 67 -3.36 8.41 -11.21
CA HIS A 67 -4.32 7.34 -11.45
C HIS A 67 -4.83 6.77 -10.10
N PRO A 68 -5.60 7.57 -9.33
CA PRO A 68 -6.03 7.18 -7.98
C PRO A 68 -7.03 6.02 -7.96
N ASP A 69 -7.64 5.70 -9.09
CA ASP A 69 -8.57 4.59 -9.31
C ASP A 69 -7.90 3.33 -9.89
N ALA A 70 -6.60 3.41 -10.24
CA ALA A 70 -5.86 2.27 -10.75
C ALA A 70 -5.41 1.35 -9.59
N PRO A 71 -5.98 0.13 -9.46
CA PRO A 71 -5.64 -0.78 -8.37
C PRO A 71 -4.16 -1.19 -8.40
N GLN A 72 -3.55 -1.27 -9.60
CA GLN A 72 -2.14 -1.65 -9.73
C GLN A 72 -1.21 -0.64 -9.07
N CYS A 73 -1.46 0.68 -9.22
CA CYS A 73 -0.67 1.73 -8.58
C CYS A 73 -0.70 1.57 -7.05
N HIS A 74 -1.89 1.33 -6.49
CA HIS A 74 -2.06 1.08 -5.06
C HIS A 74 -1.33 -0.18 -4.60
N LEU A 75 -1.42 -1.27 -5.36
CA LEU A 75 -0.74 -2.52 -5.01
C LEU A 75 0.78 -2.36 -4.98
N VAL A 76 1.38 -1.78 -6.02
CA VAL A 76 2.82 -1.55 -6.08
C VAL A 76 3.30 -0.68 -4.93
N LEU A 77 2.59 0.42 -4.66
CA LEU A 77 2.96 1.31 -3.57
C LEU A 77 2.82 0.63 -2.21
N SER A 78 1.79 -0.20 -2.00
CA SER A 78 1.62 -0.96 -0.75
C SER A 78 2.82 -1.86 -0.45
N VAL A 79 3.36 -2.54 -1.47
CA VAL A 79 4.49 -3.46 -1.33
C VAL A 79 5.78 -2.68 -1.06
N LEU A 80 6.01 -1.58 -1.78
CA LEU A 80 7.18 -0.71 -1.56
C LEU A 80 7.17 -0.09 -0.17
N GLN A 81 6.00 0.34 0.33
CA GLN A 81 5.88 0.86 1.68
C GLN A 81 6.15 -0.23 2.73
N ALA A 82 5.68 -1.46 2.53
CA ALA A 82 5.99 -2.57 3.43
C ALA A 82 7.49 -2.89 3.45
N ARG A 83 8.14 -2.88 2.28
CA ARG A 83 9.59 -3.08 2.11
C ARG A 83 10.38 -2.04 2.89
N LEU A 84 9.93 -0.78 2.85
CA LEU A 84 10.53 0.35 3.57
C LEU A 84 10.05 0.46 5.03
N ARG A 85 9.39 -0.57 5.57
CA ARG A 85 8.87 -0.64 6.95
C ARG A 85 7.81 0.41 7.30
N ASN A 86 7.22 1.06 6.29
CA ASN A 86 6.08 1.97 6.44
C ASN A 86 4.76 1.18 6.45
N LEU A 87 4.56 0.37 7.48
CA LEU A 87 3.46 -0.61 7.55
C LEU A 87 2.07 0.04 7.52
N GLN A 88 1.91 1.23 8.11
CA GLN A 88 0.63 1.94 8.08
C GLN A 88 0.27 2.42 6.67
N ALA A 89 1.23 2.99 5.94
CA ALA A 89 1.02 3.41 4.55
C ALA A 89 0.78 2.19 3.65
N SER A 90 1.51 1.10 3.89
CA SER A 90 1.30 -0.16 3.20
C SER A 90 -0.13 -0.68 3.36
N ALA A 91 -0.61 -0.78 4.60
CA ALA A 91 -1.96 -1.23 4.91
C ALA A 91 -3.01 -0.37 4.19
N TYR A 92 -2.86 0.96 4.21
CA TYR A 92 -3.76 1.87 3.50
C TYR A 92 -3.83 1.56 1.99
N HIS A 93 -2.69 1.48 1.30
CA HIS A 93 -2.71 1.26 -0.15
C HIS A 93 -3.20 -0.15 -0.51
N TYR A 94 -2.93 -1.15 0.32
CA TYR A 94 -3.50 -2.48 0.13
C TYR A 94 -5.02 -2.50 0.32
N GLU A 95 -5.55 -1.79 1.32
CA GLU A 95 -7.01 -1.64 1.50
C GLU A 95 -7.65 -1.00 0.26
N GLN A 96 -7.02 0.02 -0.33
CA GLN A 96 -7.50 0.63 -1.57
C GLN A 96 -7.48 -0.35 -2.74
N PHE A 97 -6.42 -1.15 -2.89
CA PHE A 97 -6.36 -2.20 -3.91
C PHE A 97 -7.56 -3.16 -3.79
N VAL A 98 -7.86 -3.64 -2.58
CA VAL A 98 -8.99 -4.56 -2.34
C VAL A 98 -10.35 -3.90 -2.60
N ARG A 99 -10.48 -2.58 -2.34
CA ARG A 99 -11.71 -1.83 -2.64
C ARG A 99 -11.93 -1.59 -4.14
N LEU A 100 -10.85 -1.31 -4.86
CA LEU A 100 -10.87 -1.02 -6.30
C LEU A 100 -10.97 -2.29 -7.15
N THR A 101 -10.74 -3.47 -6.57
CA THR A 101 -10.88 -4.76 -7.25
C THR A 101 -12.17 -5.47 -6.83
N PRO A 102 -13.02 -5.89 -7.77
CA PRO A 102 -14.29 -6.54 -7.44
C PRO A 102 -14.09 -7.98 -6.95
N GLU A 103 -15.11 -8.52 -6.26
CA GLU A 103 -15.16 -9.96 -5.96
C GLU A 103 -15.09 -10.78 -7.26
N GLY A 104 -14.38 -11.90 -7.22
CA GLY A 104 -14.14 -12.76 -8.38
C GLY A 104 -12.88 -12.39 -9.18
N ASP A 105 -12.32 -11.19 -8.97
CA ASP A 105 -11.02 -10.83 -9.54
C ASP A 105 -9.92 -11.79 -9.07
N SER A 106 -9.18 -12.33 -10.03
CA SER A 106 -8.16 -13.34 -9.77
C SER A 106 -6.94 -12.79 -9.06
N THR A 107 -6.55 -11.57 -9.43
CA THR A 107 -5.42 -10.83 -8.91
C THR A 107 -5.73 -10.46 -7.45
N ARG A 108 -6.93 -9.97 -7.18
CA ARG A 108 -7.42 -9.70 -5.81
C ARG A 108 -7.32 -10.91 -4.91
N SER A 109 -7.88 -12.05 -5.34
CA SER A 109 -7.89 -13.28 -4.55
C SER A 109 -6.48 -13.77 -4.24
N ARG A 110 -5.59 -13.73 -5.25
CA ARG A 110 -4.20 -14.16 -5.12
C ARG A 110 -3.40 -13.25 -4.19
N VAL A 111 -3.59 -11.94 -4.26
CA VAL A 111 -2.93 -10.98 -3.37
C VAL A 111 -3.41 -11.15 -1.94
N ILE A 112 -4.73 -11.30 -1.72
CA ILE A 112 -5.29 -11.56 -0.38
C ILE A 112 -4.69 -12.84 0.22
N GLU A 113 -4.61 -13.90 -0.57
CA GLU A 113 -4.01 -15.17 -0.14
C GLU A 113 -2.55 -15.01 0.22
N LEU A 114 -1.78 -14.36 -0.64
CA LEU A 114 -0.35 -14.17 -0.47
C LEU A 114 -0.03 -13.32 0.77
N LEU A 115 -0.68 -12.18 0.94
CA LEU A 115 -0.40 -11.28 2.08
C LEU A 115 -0.69 -11.90 3.45
N TYR A 116 -1.58 -12.90 3.48
CA TYR A 116 -1.96 -13.60 4.69
C TYR A 116 -1.41 -15.03 4.75
N ALA A 117 -0.54 -15.41 3.82
CA ALA A 117 0.27 -16.60 3.98
C ALA A 117 1.25 -16.38 5.15
N SER A 118 1.42 -17.38 6.00
CA SER A 118 2.22 -17.26 7.24
C SER A 118 3.72 -17.04 6.98
N ASP A 119 4.18 -17.37 5.78
CA ASP A 119 5.55 -17.25 5.29
C ASP A 119 5.76 -16.00 4.42
N PHE A 120 4.72 -15.19 4.20
CA PHE A 120 4.84 -13.99 3.39
C PHE A 120 5.78 -12.98 4.02
N ASN A 121 6.87 -12.68 3.31
CA ASN A 121 7.83 -11.67 3.67
C ASN A 121 7.82 -10.54 2.63
N PRO A 122 7.19 -9.38 2.89
CA PRO A 122 7.21 -8.25 1.96
C PRO A 122 8.62 -7.65 1.78
N ALA A 123 9.58 -8.07 2.60
CA ALA A 123 10.98 -7.71 2.53
C ALA A 123 11.86 -8.79 1.89
N SER A 124 11.31 -9.88 1.35
CA SER A 124 12.08 -10.74 0.45
C SER A 124 12.14 -10.12 -0.94
N TYR A 125 13.10 -10.56 -1.75
CA TYR A 125 13.34 -10.12 -3.13
C TYR A 125 12.15 -10.37 -4.09
N ASP A 126 11.09 -11.03 -3.60
CA ASP A 126 9.87 -11.39 -4.32
C ASP A 126 8.96 -10.21 -4.69
N VAL A 127 9.30 -8.96 -4.33
CA VAL A 127 8.50 -7.80 -4.77
C VAL A 127 8.45 -7.70 -6.29
N ALA A 128 9.55 -8.02 -6.99
CA ALA A 128 9.58 -8.11 -8.46
C ALA A 128 8.77 -9.30 -8.98
N ALA A 129 8.74 -10.42 -8.25
CA ALA A 129 7.92 -11.58 -8.58
C ALA A 129 6.43 -11.32 -8.36
N LEU A 130 6.03 -10.63 -7.28
CA LEU A 130 4.67 -10.13 -7.06
C LEU A 130 4.27 -9.25 -8.24
N LEU A 131 5.09 -8.25 -8.58
CA LEU A 131 4.81 -7.34 -9.70
C LEU A 131 4.82 -8.06 -11.06
N GLY A 132 5.60 -9.13 -11.25
CA GLY A 132 5.53 -9.98 -12.46
C GLY A 132 4.23 -10.79 -12.53
N LEU A 133 3.84 -11.42 -11.42
CA LEU A 133 2.67 -12.30 -11.30
C LEU A 133 1.32 -11.58 -11.35
N LEU A 134 1.31 -10.26 -11.18
CA LEU A 134 0.10 -9.42 -11.13
C LEU A 134 -0.10 -8.58 -12.40
N ILE A 135 0.91 -8.50 -13.27
CA ILE A 135 0.94 -7.66 -14.48
C ILE A 135 0.93 -8.52 -15.76
N GLU A 136 1.24 -9.81 -15.68
CA GLU A 136 0.96 -10.73 -16.79
C GLU A 136 -0.54 -11.03 -16.87
N GLU A 137 -1.20 -10.42 -17.85
CA GLU A 137 -2.42 -10.98 -18.44
C GLU A 137 -2.14 -12.46 -18.76
N PRO A 138 -3.04 -13.39 -18.42
CA PRO A 138 -2.86 -14.78 -18.82
C PRO A 138 -2.85 -14.83 -20.34
N SER A 139 -1.66 -14.96 -20.92
CA SER A 139 -1.47 -15.31 -22.32
C SER A 139 -2.29 -16.57 -22.57
N GLY A 140 -3.20 -16.47 -23.54
CA GLY A 140 -4.28 -17.42 -23.78
C GLY A 140 -3.80 -18.77 -24.28
N ASP A 141 -3.23 -19.58 -23.39
CA ASP A 141 -3.13 -21.02 -23.56
C ASP A 141 -4.00 -21.71 -22.48
N ALA A 142 -5.11 -22.28 -22.96
CA ALA A 142 -6.10 -23.01 -22.20
C ALA A 142 -5.65 -24.46 -21.91
N SER A 143 -4.50 -24.62 -21.27
CA SER A 143 -4.05 -25.90 -20.69
C SER A 143 -3.90 -25.77 -19.17
N ARG A 144 -4.94 -25.27 -18.51
CA ARG A 144 -4.94 -25.01 -17.06
C ARG A 144 -5.21 -26.29 -16.28
N THR A 145 -4.23 -26.67 -15.46
CA THR A 145 -4.51 -27.24 -14.14
C THR A 145 -5.61 -26.40 -13.47
N PRO A 146 -6.63 -27.03 -12.84
CA PRO A 146 -7.71 -26.27 -12.23
C PRO A 146 -7.12 -25.33 -11.20
N ALA A 147 -7.29 -24.02 -11.42
CA ALA A 147 -6.97 -23.03 -10.41
C ALA A 147 -7.71 -23.42 -9.12
N PRO A 148 -7.08 -23.32 -7.94
CA PRO A 148 -7.75 -23.64 -6.69
C PRO A 148 -9.08 -22.86 -6.60
N PRO A 149 -10.12 -23.44 -5.99
CA PRO A 149 -11.44 -22.83 -5.93
C PRO A 149 -11.31 -21.41 -5.38
N ARG A 150 -11.77 -20.44 -6.17
CA ARG A 150 -11.73 -19.02 -5.79
C ARG A 150 -12.62 -18.83 -4.57
N ARG A 151 -12.06 -18.32 -3.48
CA ARG A 151 -12.82 -17.99 -2.28
C ARG A 151 -13.73 -16.79 -2.56
N SER A 152 -14.99 -16.90 -2.17
CA SER A 152 -15.91 -15.75 -2.11
C SER A 152 -15.50 -14.79 -0.99
N ASP A 153 -16.00 -13.57 -1.03
CA ASP A 153 -15.82 -12.59 0.07
C ASP A 153 -16.36 -13.15 1.37
N ARG A 154 -17.48 -13.87 1.31
CA ARG A 154 -18.04 -14.58 2.46
C ARG A 154 -17.06 -15.61 3.05
N ASP A 155 -16.31 -16.32 2.22
CA ASP A 155 -15.33 -17.31 2.67
C ASP A 155 -14.08 -16.64 3.26
N TRP A 156 -13.63 -15.55 2.64
CA TRP A 156 -12.55 -14.72 3.19
C TRP A 156 -12.94 -14.11 4.53
N VAL A 157 -14.14 -13.54 4.66
CA VAL A 157 -14.67 -12.99 5.92
C VAL A 157 -14.67 -14.04 7.01
N LYS A 158 -15.18 -15.25 6.74
CA LYS A 158 -15.15 -16.36 7.72
C LYS A 158 -13.71 -16.71 8.14
N LEU A 159 -12.78 -16.77 7.18
CA LEU A 159 -11.39 -17.09 7.45
C LEU A 159 -10.73 -16.00 8.32
N PHE A 160 -10.86 -14.75 7.93
CA PHE A 160 -10.28 -13.60 8.62
C PHE A 160 -10.88 -13.40 10.01
N TYR A 161 -12.20 -13.58 10.16
CA TYR A 161 -12.85 -13.58 11.46
C TYR A 161 -12.27 -14.65 12.39
N LYS A 162 -12.15 -15.90 11.91
CA LYS A 162 -11.58 -17.01 12.70
C LYS A 162 -10.14 -16.72 13.10
N ARG A 163 -9.31 -16.22 12.18
CA ARG A 163 -7.90 -15.91 12.43
C ARG A 163 -7.74 -14.75 13.41
N ALA A 164 -8.51 -13.67 13.25
CA ALA A 164 -8.54 -12.55 14.18
C ALA A 164 -8.91 -13.02 15.59
N ALA A 165 -9.98 -13.82 15.72
CA ALA A 165 -10.42 -14.37 16.98
C ALA A 165 -9.37 -15.30 17.63
N ALA A 166 -8.65 -16.11 16.82
CA ALA A 166 -7.60 -16.99 17.32
C ALA A 166 -6.40 -16.19 17.86
N HIS A 167 -5.87 -15.23 17.09
CA HIS A 167 -4.78 -14.36 17.54
C HIS A 167 -5.18 -13.56 18.79
N PHE A 168 -6.38 -13.00 18.82
CA PHE A 168 -6.86 -12.23 19.96
C PHE A 168 -6.97 -13.07 21.24
N LYS A 169 -7.53 -14.30 21.13
CA LYS A 169 -7.59 -15.26 22.26
C LYS A 169 -6.20 -15.71 22.71
N GLY A 170 -5.24 -15.82 21.79
CA GLY A 170 -3.85 -16.14 22.08
C GLY A 170 -3.03 -14.99 22.67
N GLY A 171 -3.63 -13.82 22.91
CA GLY A 171 -2.94 -12.63 23.44
C GLY A 171 -2.11 -11.86 22.40
N GLN A 172 -2.11 -12.32 21.14
CA GLN A 172 -1.39 -11.74 20.00
C GLN A 172 -2.23 -10.58 19.41
N LYS A 173 -2.36 -9.52 20.20
CA LYS A 173 -3.26 -8.39 19.94
C LYS A 173 -2.90 -7.63 18.66
N TYR A 174 -1.61 -7.50 18.36
CA TYR A 174 -1.14 -6.78 17.17
C TYR A 174 -1.36 -7.61 15.90
N GLU A 175 -1.12 -8.92 15.98
CA GLU A 175 -1.30 -9.88 14.89
C GLU A 175 -2.78 -10.08 14.55
N ALA A 176 -3.69 -9.85 15.51
CA ALA A 176 -5.13 -9.89 15.29
C ALA A 176 -5.65 -8.70 14.45
N LEU A 177 -4.95 -7.56 14.44
CA LEU A 177 -5.41 -6.34 13.75
C LEU A 177 -5.55 -6.52 12.24
N GLY A 178 -4.56 -7.11 11.57
CA GLY A 178 -4.61 -7.31 10.12
C GLY A 178 -5.83 -8.14 9.68
N PRO A 179 -5.99 -9.37 10.21
CA PRO A 179 -7.17 -10.18 9.94
C PRO A 179 -8.49 -9.49 10.33
N ALA A 180 -8.54 -8.78 11.46
CA ALA A 180 -9.75 -8.05 11.87
C ALA A 180 -10.11 -6.91 10.90
N SER A 181 -9.11 -6.14 10.43
CA SER A 181 -9.30 -5.10 9.41
C SER A 181 -9.80 -5.68 8.09
N MET A 182 -9.22 -6.78 7.61
CA MET A 182 -9.70 -7.44 6.39
C MET A 182 -11.12 -7.98 6.51
N CYS A 183 -11.48 -8.50 7.67
CA CYS A 183 -12.85 -8.95 7.95
C CYS A 183 -13.86 -7.82 7.70
N VAL A 184 -13.59 -6.63 8.25
CA VAL A 184 -14.43 -5.43 8.06
C VAL A 184 -14.34 -4.88 6.63
N LEU A 185 -13.17 -4.94 6.00
CA LEU A 185 -12.98 -4.46 4.63
C LEU A 185 -13.82 -5.23 3.62
N LEU A 186 -13.89 -6.55 3.78
CA LEU A 186 -14.61 -7.45 2.88
C LEU A 186 -16.12 -7.47 3.15
N ASP A 187 -16.54 -7.36 4.41
CA ASP A 187 -17.95 -7.21 4.77
C ASP A 187 -18.12 -6.14 5.86
N PRO A 188 -18.34 -4.87 5.47
CA PRO A 188 -18.59 -3.76 6.39
C PRO A 188 -19.88 -3.89 7.20
N LYS A 189 -20.76 -4.85 6.88
CA LYS A 189 -22.01 -5.11 7.61
C LYS A 189 -21.90 -6.31 8.56
N HIS A 190 -20.73 -6.96 8.63
CA HIS A 190 -20.53 -8.09 9.52
C HIS A 190 -20.29 -7.62 10.97
N ALA A 191 -21.33 -7.68 11.80
CA ALA A 191 -21.27 -7.26 13.20
C ALA A 191 -20.08 -7.89 13.97
N GLY A 192 -19.83 -9.20 13.78
CA GLY A 192 -18.72 -9.88 14.43
C GLY A 192 -17.33 -9.36 14.04
N CYS A 193 -17.16 -8.85 12.81
CA CYS A 193 -15.89 -8.27 12.36
C CYS A 193 -15.65 -6.93 13.07
N HIS A 194 -16.70 -6.11 13.21
CA HIS A 194 -16.64 -4.87 13.99
C HIS A 194 -16.36 -5.13 15.47
N LEU A 195 -16.94 -6.17 16.04
CA LEU A 195 -16.67 -6.55 17.44
C LEU A 195 -15.19 -6.89 17.65
N ILE A 196 -14.63 -7.80 16.84
CA ILE A 196 -13.24 -8.23 17.02
C ILE A 196 -12.25 -7.09 16.73
N LEU A 197 -12.52 -6.23 15.74
CA LEU A 197 -11.66 -5.08 15.44
C LEU A 197 -11.71 -4.03 16.56
N GLY A 198 -12.90 -3.77 17.12
CA GLY A 198 -13.05 -2.93 18.31
C GLY A 198 -12.28 -3.49 19.51
N ASP A 199 -12.39 -4.79 19.78
CA ASP A 199 -11.65 -5.48 20.84
C ASP A 199 -10.12 -5.37 20.61
N CYS A 200 -9.65 -5.54 19.37
CA CYS A 200 -8.24 -5.36 19.02
C CYS A 200 -7.77 -3.94 19.32
N TYR A 201 -8.48 -2.91 18.85
CA TYR A 201 -8.13 -1.52 19.12
C TYR A 201 -8.19 -1.15 20.59
N GLN A 202 -9.18 -1.64 21.33
CA GLN A 202 -9.28 -1.47 22.77
C GLN A 202 -8.04 -2.03 23.47
N SER A 203 -7.58 -3.21 23.03
CA SER A 203 -6.48 -3.93 23.65
C SER A 203 -5.10 -3.29 23.44
N ILE A 204 -4.99 -2.40 22.44
CA ILE A 204 -3.80 -1.57 22.13
C ILE A 204 -4.03 -0.08 22.45
N TYR A 205 -4.99 0.23 23.32
CA TYR A 205 -5.29 1.57 23.83
C TYR A 205 -5.73 2.62 22.77
N LYS A 206 -6.15 2.17 21.59
CA LYS A 206 -6.72 3.02 20.53
C LYS A 206 -8.22 3.24 20.75
N ARG A 207 -8.56 4.01 21.80
CA ARG A 207 -9.94 4.19 22.29
C ARG A 207 -10.90 4.75 21.24
N LYS A 208 -10.46 5.73 20.44
CA LYS A 208 -11.31 6.34 19.40
C LYS A 208 -11.72 5.33 18.34
N GLN A 209 -10.75 4.61 17.75
CA GLN A 209 -11.03 3.57 16.76
C GLN A 209 -11.87 2.43 17.35
N SER A 210 -11.56 2.02 18.59
CA SER A 210 -12.35 1.04 19.34
C SER A 210 -13.83 1.43 19.43
N GLN A 211 -14.10 2.68 19.84
CA GLN A 211 -15.46 3.22 19.95
C GLN A 211 -16.19 3.23 18.61
N GLU A 212 -15.54 3.66 17.52
CA GLU A 212 -16.13 3.67 16.17
C GLU A 212 -16.61 2.27 15.75
N HIS A 213 -15.76 1.24 15.93
CA HIS A 213 -16.14 -0.13 15.59
C HIS A 213 -17.18 -0.73 16.55
N TYR A 214 -17.14 -0.39 17.83
CA TYR A 214 -18.17 -0.80 18.78
C TYR A 214 -19.54 -0.20 18.48
N LEU A 215 -19.61 1.07 18.07
CA LEU A 215 -20.86 1.69 17.65
C LEU A 215 -21.44 0.99 16.41
N MET A 216 -20.59 0.66 15.44
CA MET A 216 -21.01 -0.11 14.27
C MET A 216 -21.45 -1.55 14.63
N PHE A 217 -20.78 -2.20 15.59
CA PHE A 217 -21.26 -3.47 16.11
C PHE A 217 -22.65 -3.33 16.76
N LEU A 218 -22.88 -2.29 17.57
CA LEU A 218 -24.17 -2.07 18.23
C LEU A 218 -25.30 -1.73 17.25
N SER A 219 -25.01 -1.15 16.09
CA SER A 219 -26.00 -0.89 15.04
C SER A 219 -26.34 -2.15 14.23
N LEU A 220 -25.39 -3.05 14.04
CA LEU A 220 -25.54 -4.26 13.20
C LEU A 220 -25.97 -5.51 13.99
N ALA A 221 -25.57 -5.64 15.24
CA ALA A 221 -25.76 -6.88 16.01
C ALA A 221 -27.21 -7.07 16.48
N PRO A 222 -27.76 -8.30 16.44
CA PRO A 222 -29.07 -8.62 17.01
C PRO A 222 -29.17 -8.20 18.48
N GLN A 223 -30.35 -7.76 18.94
CA GLN A 223 -30.53 -7.24 20.31
C GLN A 223 -30.13 -8.24 21.42
N ASN A 224 -30.28 -9.53 21.18
CA ASN A 224 -29.92 -10.61 22.09
C ASN A 224 -28.43 -11.03 22.02
N HIS A 225 -27.60 -10.37 21.22
CA HIS A 225 -26.20 -10.74 21.06
C HIS A 225 -25.44 -10.56 22.40
N PRO A 226 -24.71 -11.58 22.89
CA PRO A 226 -24.17 -11.62 24.25
C PRO A 226 -23.17 -10.49 24.55
N ALA A 227 -22.43 -10.03 23.55
CA ALA A 227 -21.47 -8.94 23.72
C ALA A 227 -22.10 -7.54 23.84
N ARG A 228 -23.41 -7.34 23.58
CA ARG A 228 -24.03 -6.00 23.53
C ARG A 228 -23.97 -5.26 24.86
N ALA A 229 -24.25 -5.93 25.98
CA ALA A 229 -24.22 -5.32 27.30
C ALA A 229 -22.81 -4.79 27.62
N ARG A 230 -21.78 -5.62 27.40
CA ARG A 230 -20.37 -5.25 27.56
C ARG A 230 -19.99 -4.06 26.68
N VAL A 231 -20.29 -4.13 25.38
CA VAL A 231 -19.91 -3.08 24.43
C VAL A 231 -20.65 -1.77 24.71
N SER A 232 -21.90 -1.83 25.13
CA SER A 232 -22.67 -0.65 25.54
C SER A 232 -22.03 0.03 26.76
N ALA A 233 -21.51 -0.73 27.73
CA ALA A 233 -20.82 -0.15 28.88
C ALA A 233 -19.50 0.54 28.49
N LEU A 234 -18.78 0.01 27.50
CA LEU A 234 -17.52 0.56 27.00
C LEU A 234 -17.67 1.83 26.15
N THR A 235 -18.88 2.11 25.66
CA THR A 235 -19.17 3.24 24.77
C THR A 235 -19.96 4.35 25.44
N ARG A 236 -20.39 4.16 26.69
CA ARG A 236 -21.00 5.19 27.54
C ARG A 236 -19.88 6.02 28.17
N HIS A 237 -19.52 7.12 27.52
CA HIS A 237 -18.67 8.18 28.05
C HIS A 237 -19.38 9.52 27.87
#